data_AF-A0A158QN86-F1
#
_entry.id   AF-A0A158QN86-F1
#
_cell.length_a   1.000
_cell.length_b   1.000
_cell.length_c   1.000
_cell.angle_alpha   90.00
_cell.angle_beta   90.00
_cell.angle_gamma   90.00
#
_symmetry.space_group_name_H-M   'P 1'
#
loop_
_entity.id
_entity.type
_entity.pdbx_description
1 polymer ?
#
loop_
_entity_poly.entity_id
_entity_poly.type
_entity_poly.pdbx_seq_one_letter_code
_entity_poly.pdbx_strand_id
1 'polypeptide(L)'
;MMVLRSKSSYRGQPFGGDSGHKGRKDIQAACLVWNGIWRWFIPAKPVDIFNSPGEGDILQLRNLKKSDTRAYNALHSLSSEKWNVTDEDGNIVIPYAITGKFNLSEEGTIANAMQRVMDNTCIRFIKHTDEQDYIDFVNKPGEGCYTSVGRQGGRTVVQLESSEVATCMKTNLVLHELLHVVGLWHEHQRHDRDSYVQILYENVLKDFHDQFIKITTYQATTYDVPYDYKSLMHYGKNAFAVPYKVSMLTKDPNYQDVIGQQEDASPNDYLKVCKIYNCKKCHSNSLVQDDTFLLREYD
;
A
#
# COMPACT_ATOMS: atom_id res chain seq x y z
N MET A 1 -15.39 -35.59 -14.65
CA MET A 1 -15.85 -35.93 -13.29
C MET A 1 -14.68 -35.68 -12.34
N MET A 2 -14.73 -34.59 -11.58
CA MET A 2 -13.64 -34.08 -10.75
C MET A 2 -13.70 -34.77 -9.39
N VAL A 3 -12.62 -35.43 -8.95
CA VAL A 3 -12.58 -36.10 -7.64
C VAL A 3 -11.55 -35.39 -6.77
N LEU A 4 -12.02 -34.55 -5.86
CA LEU A 4 -11.20 -34.01 -4.77
C LEU A 4 -11.05 -35.09 -3.70
N ARG A 5 -9.82 -35.54 -3.43
CA ARG A 5 -9.52 -36.33 -2.23
C ARG A 5 -8.66 -35.49 -1.29
N SER A 6 -9.21 -35.15 -0.12
CA SER A 6 -8.42 -34.70 1.01
C SER A 6 -7.74 -35.94 1.62
N LYS A 7 -6.42 -35.88 1.85
CA LYS A 7 -5.74 -36.91 2.66
C LYS A 7 -5.56 -36.37 4.08
N SER A 8 -6.21 -37.06 5.01
CA SER A 8 -6.09 -36.95 6.45
C SER A 8 -4.70 -37.39 6.95
N SER A 9 -4.15 -36.62 7.90
CA SER A 9 -3.25 -37.01 9.00
C SER A 9 -2.21 -38.11 8.74
N TYR A 10 -0.95 -37.72 8.55
CA TYR A 10 0.19 -38.60 8.81
C TYR A 10 0.45 -38.68 10.34
N ARG A 11 0.15 -39.82 10.97
CA ARG A 11 0.71 -40.22 12.27
C ARG A 11 2.00 -41.01 12.00
N GLY A 12 3.12 -40.56 12.57
CA GLY A 12 4.44 -41.20 12.44
C GLY A 12 4.72 -42.27 13.48
N GLN A 13 5.92 -42.85 13.42
CA GLN A 13 6.73 -43.33 14.57
C GLN A 13 8.16 -43.76 14.13
N PRO A 14 9.15 -43.91 15.05
CA PRO A 14 10.12 -42.84 15.35
C PRO A 14 11.60 -43.28 15.19
N PHE A 15 12.51 -42.32 15.01
CA PHE A 15 13.90 -42.44 15.48
C PHE A 15 14.35 -41.08 16.03
N GLY A 16 14.93 -41.12 17.23
CA GLY A 16 15.11 -39.96 18.12
C GLY A 16 16.23 -39.01 17.75
N GLY A 17 16.21 -37.85 18.42
CA GLY A 17 17.25 -36.83 18.35
C GLY A 17 16.66 -35.44 18.60
N ASP A 18 17.29 -34.70 19.49
CA ASP A 18 16.76 -33.59 20.29
C ASP A 18 16.69 -32.22 19.57
N SER A 19 15.92 -31.31 20.17
CA SER A 19 15.94 -29.84 20.11
C SER A 19 15.26 -29.05 18.96
N GLY A 20 14.38 -28.11 19.37
CA GLY A 20 14.16 -26.83 18.67
C GLY A 20 12.79 -26.60 18.04
N HIS A 21 11.82 -26.15 18.84
CA HIS A 21 10.57 -25.55 18.35
C HIS A 21 10.84 -24.27 17.52
N LYS A 22 10.59 -24.32 16.21
CA LYS A 22 10.27 -23.14 15.38
C LYS A 22 9.06 -23.50 14.52
N GLY A 23 7.95 -22.78 14.73
CA GLY A 23 6.71 -22.96 13.99
C GLY A 23 6.94 -22.77 12.48
N ARG A 24 6.79 -23.86 11.72
CA ARG A 24 6.57 -23.78 10.27
C ARG A 24 5.13 -23.34 10.06
N LYS A 25 4.93 -22.23 9.34
CA LYS A 25 3.63 -21.93 8.73
C LYS A 25 3.38 -23.01 7.67
N ASP A 26 2.37 -23.83 7.87
CA ASP A 26 1.97 -24.88 6.93
C ASP A 26 1.50 -24.24 5.62
N ILE A 27 2.24 -24.48 4.54
CA ILE A 27 1.81 -24.13 3.17
C ILE A 27 0.84 -25.23 2.74
N GLN A 28 -0.46 -24.92 2.68
CA GLN A 28 -1.45 -25.82 2.09
C GLN A 28 -1.25 -25.86 0.57
N ALA A 29 -0.59 -26.91 0.08
CA ALA A 29 -0.52 -27.22 -1.34
C ALA A 29 -1.69 -28.14 -1.71
N ALA A 30 -2.48 -27.76 -2.72
CA ALA A 30 -3.49 -28.61 -3.31
C ALA A 30 -2.91 -29.32 -4.55
N CYS A 31 -3.40 -30.51 -4.90
CA CYS A 31 -2.95 -31.22 -6.09
C CYS A 31 -4.15 -31.60 -6.96
N LEU A 32 -4.07 -31.28 -8.26
CA LEU A 32 -5.09 -31.64 -9.26
C LEU A 32 -4.49 -32.65 -10.23
N VAL A 33 -5.21 -33.74 -10.49
CA VAL A 33 -4.83 -34.76 -11.46
C VAL A 33 -5.48 -34.44 -12.79
N TRP A 34 -4.67 -34.14 -13.81
CA TRP A 34 -5.12 -34.02 -15.20
C TRP A 34 -4.16 -34.83 -16.08
N ASN A 35 -4.68 -35.84 -16.79
CA ASN A 35 -3.89 -36.74 -17.65
C ASN A 35 -2.65 -37.38 -17.00
N GLY A 36 -2.73 -37.77 -15.73
CA GLY A 36 -1.65 -38.50 -15.05
C GLY A 36 -0.44 -37.65 -14.65
N ILE A 37 -0.48 -36.33 -14.87
CA ILE A 37 0.56 -35.40 -14.44
C ILE A 37 0.15 -34.79 -13.09
N TRP A 38 0.98 -34.97 -12.07
CA TRP A 38 0.82 -34.33 -10.77
C TRP A 38 1.20 -32.86 -10.88
N ARG A 39 0.22 -31.96 -10.81
CA ARG A 39 0.47 -30.51 -10.76
C ARG A 39 0.21 -30.02 -9.34
N TRP A 40 1.28 -29.62 -8.65
CA TRP A 40 1.19 -28.96 -7.35
C TRP A 40 0.67 -27.55 -7.56
N PHE A 41 -0.51 -27.26 -7.02
CA PHE A 41 -1.04 -25.92 -6.92
C PHE A 41 -0.40 -25.27 -5.69
N ILE A 42 0.64 -24.47 -5.93
CA ILE A 42 1.21 -23.57 -4.94
C ILE A 42 0.46 -22.24 -5.13
N PRO A 43 -0.21 -21.70 -4.10
CA PRO A 43 -0.88 -20.41 -4.22
C PRO A 43 0.15 -19.32 -4.55
N ALA A 44 -0.21 -18.41 -5.43
CA ALA A 44 0.60 -17.24 -5.76
C ALA A 44 0.95 -16.48 -4.47
N LYS A 45 2.20 -16.03 -4.37
CA LYS A 45 2.65 -15.30 -3.17
C LYS A 45 2.18 -13.85 -3.26
N PRO A 46 1.70 -13.24 -2.17
CA PRO A 46 1.50 -11.79 -2.15
C PRO A 46 2.78 -11.07 -2.57
N VAL A 47 2.65 -10.06 -3.42
CA VAL A 47 3.77 -9.19 -3.79
C VAL A 47 4.25 -8.47 -2.53
N ASP A 48 5.55 -8.51 -2.31
CA ASP A 48 6.21 -7.66 -1.31
C ASP A 48 6.41 -6.29 -1.94
N ILE A 49 5.44 -5.39 -1.76
CA ILE A 49 5.48 -4.03 -2.31
C ILE A 49 6.71 -3.24 -1.82
N PHE A 50 7.26 -3.61 -0.66
CA PHE A 50 8.45 -2.99 -0.06
C PHE A 50 9.76 -3.55 -0.63
N ASN A 51 9.69 -4.57 -1.49
CA ASN A 51 10.83 -5.20 -2.17
C ASN A 51 10.49 -5.51 -3.64
N SER A 52 9.59 -4.75 -4.26
CA SER A 52 9.21 -4.93 -5.66
C SER A 52 10.47 -4.93 -6.54
N PRO A 53 10.68 -5.95 -7.39
CA PRO A 53 11.90 -6.07 -8.18
C PRO A 53 12.13 -4.82 -9.05
N GLY A 54 13.29 -4.20 -8.90
CA GLY A 54 13.78 -3.13 -9.78
C GLY A 54 13.64 -1.71 -9.25
N GLU A 55 12.44 -1.24 -8.91
CA GLU A 55 12.19 0.22 -8.90
C GLU A 55 11.21 0.76 -7.83
N GLY A 56 10.75 -0.06 -6.86
CA GLY A 56 9.76 0.36 -5.84
C GLY A 56 8.33 0.53 -6.38
N ASP A 57 7.37 0.91 -5.55
CA ASP A 57 5.92 0.96 -5.85
C ASP A 57 5.40 2.35 -6.31
N ILE A 58 6.25 3.38 -6.34
CA ILE A 58 5.89 4.73 -6.82
C ILE A 58 6.59 5.06 -8.13
N LEU A 59 5.81 5.24 -9.21
CA LEU A 59 6.32 5.54 -10.57
C LEU A 59 7.13 6.84 -10.65
N GLN A 60 6.80 7.86 -9.85
CA GLN A 60 7.56 9.11 -9.82
C GLN A 60 9.00 8.91 -9.32
N LEU A 61 9.26 7.92 -8.45
CA LEU A 61 10.62 7.62 -7.97
C LEU A 61 11.46 6.94 -9.05
N ARG A 62 10.85 6.09 -9.88
CA ARG A 62 11.51 5.33 -10.95
C ARG A 62 12.16 6.21 -12.03
N ASN A 63 11.56 7.37 -12.29
CA ASN A 63 11.97 8.28 -13.36
C ASN A 63 12.84 9.46 -12.87
N LEU A 64 13.29 9.44 -11.61
CA LEU A 64 14.18 10.48 -11.10
C LEU A 64 15.53 10.41 -11.81
N LYS A 65 15.79 11.35 -12.73
CA LYS A 65 17.16 11.68 -13.11
C LYS A 65 17.86 12.16 -11.84
N LYS A 66 19.09 11.68 -11.57
CA LYS A 66 19.95 11.98 -10.39
C LYS A 66 20.09 13.48 -10.00
N SER A 67 19.49 14.40 -10.74
CA SER A 67 19.50 15.84 -10.50
C SER A 67 18.18 16.43 -9.95
N ASP A 68 17.12 15.65 -9.71
CA ASP A 68 15.90 16.18 -9.07
C ASP A 68 15.48 15.35 -7.86
N THR A 69 16.05 15.67 -6.69
CA THR A 69 15.77 15.02 -5.42
C THR A 69 14.49 15.58 -4.78
N ARG A 70 13.31 15.33 -5.35
CA ARG A 70 12.06 15.91 -4.83
C ARG A 70 10.83 15.02 -5.06
N ALA A 71 10.46 14.23 -4.05
CA ALA A 71 9.21 13.48 -3.93
C ALA A 71 8.74 13.57 -2.46
N TYR A 72 7.43 13.38 -2.14
CA TYR A 72 6.82 13.88 -0.87
C TYR A 72 5.98 12.87 -0.02
N ASN A 73 5.17 13.20 1.04
CA ASN A 73 4.47 12.22 1.97
C ASN A 73 2.94 12.22 1.85
N ALA A 74 2.33 13.37 1.61
CA ALA A 74 0.91 13.54 1.34
C ALA A 74 0.78 14.82 0.51
N LEU A 75 0.07 14.82 -0.62
CA LEU A 75 -0.02 16.00 -1.49
C LEU A 75 -0.50 17.22 -0.69
N HIS A 76 0.14 18.37 -0.89
CA HIS A 76 -0.33 19.62 -0.30
C HIS A 76 -1.77 19.94 -0.75
N SER A 77 -2.56 20.64 0.08
CA SER A 77 -3.96 20.96 -0.23
C SER A 77 -4.12 21.84 -1.48
N LEU A 78 -3.07 22.56 -1.86
CA LEU A 78 -2.99 23.43 -3.05
C LEU A 78 -2.27 22.77 -4.25
N SER A 79 -1.90 21.50 -4.16
CA SER A 79 -1.20 20.77 -5.23
C SER A 79 -2.08 20.66 -6.48
N SER A 80 -1.47 20.91 -7.65
CA SER A 80 -2.09 20.70 -8.96
C SER A 80 -2.36 19.22 -9.28
N GLU A 81 -1.62 18.32 -8.64
CA GLU A 81 -1.70 16.87 -8.75
C GLU A 81 -2.86 16.28 -7.92
N LYS A 82 -3.66 17.11 -7.25
CA LYS A 82 -4.92 16.65 -6.65
C LYS A 82 -5.96 16.32 -7.73
N TRP A 83 -6.82 15.36 -7.41
CA TRP A 83 -8.09 15.21 -8.11
C TRP A 83 -8.98 16.42 -7.84
N ASN A 84 -9.61 16.96 -8.88
CA ASN A 84 -10.29 18.25 -8.84
C ASN A 84 -11.71 18.22 -9.40
N VAL A 85 -12.18 17.07 -9.89
CA VAL A 85 -13.59 16.88 -10.29
C VAL A 85 -14.43 16.62 -9.05
N THR A 86 -15.57 17.29 -8.94
CA THR A 86 -16.50 17.13 -7.81
C THR A 86 -17.89 16.74 -8.27
N ASP A 87 -18.58 15.93 -7.46
CA ASP A 87 -20.02 15.67 -7.62
C ASP A 87 -20.88 16.79 -7.01
N GLU A 88 -22.21 16.65 -7.12
CA GLU A 88 -23.20 17.62 -6.61
C GLU A 88 -23.13 17.79 -5.08
N ASP A 89 -22.66 16.78 -4.35
CA ASP A 89 -22.51 16.82 -2.89
C ASP A 89 -21.18 17.48 -2.45
N GLY A 90 -20.29 17.74 -3.40
CA GLY A 90 -18.94 18.25 -3.19
C GLY A 90 -17.93 17.18 -2.80
N ASN A 91 -18.20 15.91 -3.10
CA ASN A 91 -17.21 14.83 -3.00
C ASN A 91 -16.28 14.88 -4.22
N ILE A 92 -15.06 14.39 -4.05
CA ILE A 92 -14.06 14.33 -5.11
C ILE A 92 -14.24 13.05 -5.91
N VAL A 93 -14.36 13.18 -7.22
CA VAL A 93 -14.63 12.07 -8.14
C VAL A 93 -13.33 11.63 -8.81
N ILE A 94 -13.07 10.32 -8.76
CA ILE A 94 -11.96 9.66 -9.45
C ILE A 94 -12.56 8.63 -10.42
N PRO A 95 -12.61 8.93 -11.72
CA PRO A 95 -13.04 7.98 -12.72
C PRO A 95 -12.05 6.80 -12.81
N TYR A 96 -12.56 5.58 -12.97
CA TYR A 96 -11.75 4.37 -13.08
C TYR A 96 -12.17 3.45 -14.23
N ALA A 97 -11.18 2.81 -14.85
CA ALA A 97 -11.35 1.72 -15.79
C ALA A 97 -10.63 0.47 -15.27
N ILE A 98 -11.07 -0.71 -15.72
CA ILE A 98 -10.38 -1.98 -15.49
C ILE A 98 -10.11 -2.60 -16.85
N THR A 99 -8.93 -2.36 -17.41
CA THR A 99 -8.50 -2.98 -18.68
C THR A 99 -7.67 -4.25 -18.45
N GLY A 100 -7.12 -4.42 -17.24
CA GLY A 100 -6.45 -5.64 -16.80
C GLY A 100 -7.40 -6.84 -16.76
N LYS A 101 -6.85 -8.03 -17.01
CA LYS A 101 -7.60 -9.28 -16.87
C LYS A 101 -7.61 -9.69 -15.40
N PHE A 102 -8.76 -9.51 -14.76
CA PHE A 102 -9.04 -9.96 -13.40
C PHE A 102 -10.26 -10.88 -13.43
N ASN A 103 -10.30 -11.86 -12.52
CA ASN A 103 -11.50 -12.65 -12.31
C ASN A 103 -12.48 -11.94 -11.35
N LEU A 104 -13.71 -12.45 -11.22
CA LEU A 104 -14.75 -11.81 -10.40
C LEU A 104 -14.36 -11.61 -8.92
N SER A 105 -13.58 -12.52 -8.35
CA SER A 105 -13.10 -12.39 -6.96
C SER A 105 -12.05 -11.29 -6.82
N GLU A 106 -11.24 -11.09 -7.85
CA GLU A 106 -10.20 -10.06 -7.91
C GLU A 106 -10.80 -8.68 -8.13
N GLU A 107 -11.76 -8.55 -9.06
CA GLU A 107 -12.56 -7.34 -9.20
C GLU A 107 -13.30 -6.99 -7.90
N GLY A 108 -13.83 -8.00 -7.18
CA GLY A 108 -14.41 -7.82 -5.85
C GLY A 108 -13.40 -7.30 -4.82
N THR A 109 -12.12 -7.68 -4.93
CA THR A 109 -11.05 -7.17 -4.06
C THR A 109 -10.75 -5.69 -4.34
N ILE A 110 -10.72 -5.31 -5.63
CA ILE A 110 -10.55 -3.91 -6.06
C ILE A 110 -11.74 -3.06 -5.59
N ALA A 111 -12.96 -3.55 -5.79
CA ALA A 111 -14.18 -2.90 -5.33
C ALA A 111 -14.20 -2.69 -3.80
N ASN A 112 -13.79 -3.71 -3.04
CA ASN A 112 -13.69 -3.62 -1.57
C ASN A 112 -12.68 -2.55 -1.12
N ALA A 113 -11.51 -2.46 -1.78
CA ALA A 113 -10.52 -1.43 -1.47
C ALA A 113 -11.04 -0.02 -1.80
N MET A 114 -11.69 0.16 -2.95
CA MET A 114 -12.36 1.43 -3.31
C MET A 114 -13.44 1.82 -2.28
N GLN A 115 -14.25 0.86 -1.86
CA GLN A 115 -15.31 1.09 -0.87
C GLN A 115 -14.75 1.57 0.48
N ARG A 116 -13.64 0.99 0.95
CA ARG A 116 -12.97 1.43 2.19
C ARG A 116 -12.54 2.89 2.15
N VAL A 117 -12.02 3.35 1.01
CA VAL A 117 -11.69 4.77 0.82
C VAL A 117 -12.96 5.63 0.81
N MET A 118 -14.01 5.19 0.11
CA MET A 118 -15.28 5.90 0.01
C MET A 118 -16.01 6.05 1.35
N ASP A 119 -15.98 5.01 2.20
CA ASP A 119 -16.65 4.99 3.50
C ASP A 119 -15.99 5.94 4.51
N ASN A 120 -14.68 6.17 4.35
CA ASN A 120 -13.88 6.91 5.31
C ASN A 120 -13.56 8.33 4.87
N THR A 121 -13.82 8.70 3.62
CA THR A 121 -13.45 9.99 3.03
C THR A 121 -14.53 10.53 2.11
N CYS A 122 -14.30 11.71 1.53
CA CYS A 122 -15.12 12.29 0.46
C CYS A 122 -14.66 11.89 -0.93
N ILE A 123 -13.82 10.87 -1.10
CA ILE A 123 -13.44 10.35 -2.42
C ILE A 123 -14.55 9.43 -2.95
N ARG A 124 -14.89 9.52 -4.23
CA ARG A 124 -15.86 8.67 -4.93
C ARG A 124 -15.24 8.11 -6.19
N PHE A 125 -15.27 6.79 -6.34
CA PHE A 125 -14.84 6.13 -7.56
C PHE A 125 -16.04 5.90 -8.47
N ILE A 126 -15.94 6.35 -9.72
CA ILE A 126 -16.99 6.14 -10.73
C ILE A 126 -16.41 5.43 -11.95
N LYS A 127 -17.21 4.63 -12.65
CA LYS A 127 -16.74 4.01 -13.90
C LYS A 127 -16.48 5.10 -14.93
N HIS A 128 -15.28 5.10 -15.48
CA HIS A 128 -14.85 5.99 -16.53
C HIS A 128 -15.71 5.81 -17.81
N THR A 129 -16.06 6.93 -18.43
CA THR A 129 -16.68 7.01 -19.76
C THR A 129 -15.78 7.76 -20.74
N ASP A 130 -15.65 9.07 -20.54
CA ASP A 130 -15.02 10.03 -21.45
C ASP A 130 -14.25 11.11 -20.71
N GLU A 131 -14.15 11.01 -19.37
CA GLU A 131 -13.37 11.91 -18.55
C GLU A 131 -11.89 11.89 -18.98
N GLN A 132 -11.29 13.07 -19.10
CA GLN A 132 -9.90 13.18 -19.53
C GLN A 132 -8.94 12.48 -18.56
N ASP A 133 -9.16 12.66 -17.27
CA ASP A 133 -8.30 12.13 -16.21
C ASP A 133 -9.00 10.96 -15.51
N TYR A 134 -8.37 9.79 -15.51
CA TYR A 134 -8.91 8.59 -14.90
C TYR A 134 -7.78 7.64 -14.48
N ILE A 135 -8.08 6.73 -13.55
CA ILE A 135 -7.19 5.62 -13.22
C ILE A 135 -7.57 4.37 -14.02
N ASP A 136 -6.60 3.57 -14.41
CA ASP A 136 -6.82 2.31 -15.11
C ASP A 136 -6.11 1.17 -14.38
N PHE A 137 -6.90 0.24 -13.84
CA PHE A 137 -6.40 -0.97 -13.23
C PHE A 137 -5.93 -1.94 -14.31
N VAL A 138 -4.64 -2.20 -14.35
CA VAL A 138 -4.00 -3.08 -15.32
C VAL A 138 -3.36 -4.28 -14.63
N ASN A 139 -3.27 -5.40 -15.34
CA ASN A 139 -2.64 -6.62 -14.85
C ASN A 139 -1.57 -7.05 -15.86
N LYS A 140 -0.32 -6.78 -15.54
CA LYS A 140 0.83 -7.30 -16.27
C LYS A 140 1.67 -8.20 -15.36
N PRO A 141 1.80 -9.51 -15.69
CA PRO A 141 2.63 -10.42 -14.93
C PRO A 141 4.10 -9.98 -14.88
N GLY A 142 4.73 -10.13 -13.72
CA GLY A 142 6.13 -9.75 -13.47
C GLY A 142 6.39 -8.28 -13.18
N GLU A 143 5.36 -7.43 -13.21
CA GLU A 143 5.49 -5.99 -12.94
C GLU A 143 5.18 -5.59 -11.48
N GLY A 144 4.65 -6.50 -10.65
CA GLY A 144 4.32 -6.23 -9.25
C GLY A 144 3.11 -5.31 -9.06
N CYS A 145 3.12 -4.53 -7.97
CA CYS A 145 2.11 -3.50 -7.66
C CYS A 145 2.79 -2.13 -7.67
N TYR A 146 2.19 -1.16 -8.36
CA TYR A 146 2.64 0.23 -8.33
C TYR A 146 1.62 1.18 -8.93
N THR A 147 1.77 2.47 -8.62
CA THR A 147 1.07 3.55 -9.30
C THR A 147 1.82 4.89 -9.17
N SER A 148 1.20 5.97 -9.60
CA SER A 148 1.66 7.33 -9.35
C SER A 148 0.90 7.95 -8.19
N VAL A 149 1.57 8.82 -7.43
CA VAL A 149 0.95 9.60 -6.37
C VAL A 149 0.17 10.76 -6.97
N GLY A 150 -1.15 10.79 -6.74
CA GLY A 150 -2.04 11.83 -7.27
C GLY A 150 -2.38 11.71 -8.76
N ARG A 151 -3.12 12.70 -9.26
CA ARG A 151 -3.57 12.87 -10.64
C ARG A 151 -2.42 13.32 -11.54
N GLN A 152 -2.02 12.47 -12.48
CA GLN A 152 -0.94 12.77 -13.45
C GLN A 152 -1.41 13.53 -14.69
N GLY A 153 -2.72 13.65 -14.89
CA GLY A 153 -3.33 14.09 -16.15
C GLY A 153 -3.41 12.94 -17.16
N GLY A 154 -4.54 12.82 -17.85
CA GLY A 154 -4.83 11.68 -18.71
C GLY A 154 -5.03 10.37 -17.94
N ARG A 155 -4.69 9.27 -18.60
CA ARG A 155 -4.72 7.91 -18.04
C ARG A 155 -3.59 7.71 -17.03
N THR A 156 -3.94 7.47 -15.78
CA THR A 156 -3.01 7.06 -14.71
C THR A 156 -3.09 5.54 -14.51
N VAL A 157 -1.95 4.85 -14.55
CA VAL A 157 -1.91 3.39 -14.41
C VAL A 157 -1.89 2.98 -12.95
N VAL A 158 -2.75 2.05 -12.56
CA VAL A 158 -2.68 1.30 -11.30
C VAL A 158 -2.37 -0.15 -11.67
N GLN A 159 -1.09 -0.50 -11.61
CA GLN A 159 -0.64 -1.85 -11.95
C GLN A 159 -0.84 -2.75 -10.73
N LEU A 160 -1.59 -3.83 -10.93
CA LEU A 160 -1.85 -4.84 -9.91
C LEU A 160 -1.62 -6.21 -10.54
N GLU A 161 -0.42 -6.78 -10.33
CA GLU A 161 -0.12 -8.11 -10.80
C GLU A 161 -1.11 -9.13 -10.21
N SER A 162 -1.72 -9.95 -11.07
CA SER A 162 -2.33 -11.21 -10.67
C SER A 162 -1.89 -12.31 -11.63
N SER A 163 -0.95 -13.14 -11.17
CA SER A 163 -0.34 -14.22 -11.93
C SER A 163 -0.26 -15.51 -11.10
N GLU A 164 0.19 -16.60 -11.73
CA GLU A 164 0.42 -17.88 -11.01
C GLU A 164 1.56 -17.76 -9.97
N VAL A 165 2.44 -16.76 -10.10
CA VAL A 165 3.67 -16.62 -9.30
C VAL A 165 3.48 -15.58 -8.19
N ALA A 166 2.86 -14.45 -8.50
CA ALA A 166 2.70 -13.32 -7.59
C ALA A 166 1.31 -12.68 -7.69
N THR A 167 0.88 -12.03 -6.61
CA THR A 167 -0.43 -11.36 -6.59
C THR A 167 -0.46 -10.10 -5.73
N CYS A 168 -1.06 -9.04 -6.27
CA CYS A 168 -1.47 -7.82 -5.59
C CYS A 168 -2.93 -7.90 -5.10
N MET A 169 -3.62 -9.02 -5.35
CA MET A 169 -5.06 -9.20 -5.06
C MET A 169 -5.31 -9.51 -3.58
N LYS A 170 -4.84 -8.58 -2.74
CA LYS A 170 -5.11 -8.47 -1.31
C LYS A 170 -5.65 -7.07 -1.06
N THR A 171 -6.71 -6.97 -0.27
CA THR A 171 -7.37 -5.67 -0.04
C THR A 171 -6.42 -4.61 0.49
N ASN A 172 -5.51 -4.95 1.40
CA ASN A 172 -4.51 -4.01 1.93
C ASN A 172 -3.52 -3.53 0.86
N LEU A 173 -3.09 -4.39 -0.08
CA LEU A 173 -2.21 -3.99 -1.18
C LEU A 173 -2.93 -3.08 -2.17
N VAL A 174 -4.14 -3.43 -2.59
CA VAL A 174 -4.92 -2.56 -3.49
C VAL A 174 -5.26 -1.24 -2.81
N LEU A 175 -5.58 -1.26 -1.51
CA LEU A 175 -5.82 -0.06 -0.73
C LEU A 175 -4.57 0.83 -0.63
N HIS A 176 -3.38 0.25 -0.47
CA HIS A 176 -2.10 0.98 -0.48
C HIS A 176 -1.92 1.75 -1.80
N GLU A 177 -2.10 1.07 -2.94
CA GLU A 177 -2.01 1.73 -4.26
C GLU A 177 -3.08 2.82 -4.42
N LEU A 178 -4.30 2.60 -3.93
CA LEU A 178 -5.34 3.62 -3.93
C LEU A 178 -5.00 4.82 -3.04
N LEU A 179 -4.30 4.61 -1.92
CA LEU A 179 -3.81 5.69 -1.07
C LEU A 179 -2.73 6.52 -1.79
N HIS A 180 -1.91 5.90 -2.66
CA HIS A 180 -1.07 6.64 -3.59
C HIS A 180 -1.90 7.47 -4.59
N VAL A 181 -2.88 6.86 -5.25
CA VAL A 181 -3.77 7.56 -6.20
C VAL A 181 -4.40 8.81 -5.60
N VAL A 182 -4.87 8.74 -4.35
CA VAL A 182 -5.48 9.91 -3.69
C VAL A 182 -4.46 10.94 -3.20
N GLY A 183 -3.17 10.60 -3.15
CA GLY A 183 -2.10 11.56 -2.92
C GLY A 183 -1.21 11.29 -1.71
N LEU A 184 -1.29 10.12 -1.07
CA LEU A 184 -0.34 9.76 -0.01
C LEU A 184 0.92 9.16 -0.62
N TRP A 185 2.04 9.35 0.06
CA TRP A 185 3.26 8.60 -0.15
C TRP A 185 3.60 7.86 1.13
N HIS A 186 4.81 7.30 1.22
CA HIS A 186 5.14 6.46 2.35
C HIS A 186 5.47 7.22 3.63
N GLU A 187 4.96 6.72 4.75
CA GLU A 187 5.07 7.36 6.06
C GLU A 187 6.54 7.48 6.52
N HIS A 188 7.39 6.51 6.17
CA HIS A 188 8.83 6.54 6.47
C HIS A 188 9.59 7.61 5.70
N GLN A 189 8.98 8.25 4.71
CA GLN A 189 9.65 9.30 3.96
C GLN A 189 9.42 10.69 4.57
N ARG A 190 8.49 10.86 5.51
CA ARG A 190 8.20 12.17 6.16
C ARG A 190 9.46 12.97 6.53
N HIS A 191 9.38 14.30 6.40
CA HIS A 191 10.47 15.21 6.76
C HIS A 191 10.97 15.03 8.22
N ASP A 192 10.05 14.69 9.13
CA ASP A 192 10.28 14.48 10.57
C ASP A 192 10.58 13.01 10.94
N ARG A 193 10.69 12.10 9.96
CA ARG A 193 10.83 10.64 10.21
C ARG A 193 12.03 10.27 11.07
N ASP A 194 13.12 11.04 11.06
CA ASP A 194 14.34 10.72 11.83
C ASP A 194 14.15 10.82 13.35
N SER A 195 13.07 11.47 13.81
CA SER A 195 12.64 11.45 15.22
C SER A 195 11.97 10.13 15.62
N TYR A 196 11.55 9.30 14.66
CA TYR A 196 10.74 8.10 14.87
C TYR A 196 11.40 6.83 14.36
N VAL A 197 12.21 6.92 13.31
CA VAL A 197 12.95 5.80 12.72
C VAL A 197 14.38 6.20 12.40
N GLN A 198 15.24 5.20 12.23
CA GLN A 198 16.60 5.33 11.73
C GLN A 198 16.77 4.44 10.52
N ILE A 199 17.18 5.03 9.40
CA ILE A 199 17.53 4.29 8.19
C ILE A 199 19.00 3.86 8.27
N LEU A 200 19.25 2.57 8.12
CA LEU A 200 20.59 1.96 8.06
C LEU A 200 21.01 1.83 6.60
N TYR A 201 21.42 2.95 5.97
CA TYR A 201 21.75 3.01 4.53
C TYR A 201 22.84 2.02 4.11
N GLU A 202 23.73 1.63 5.03
CA GLU A 202 24.74 0.59 4.82
C GLU A 202 24.16 -0.81 4.61
N ASN A 203 22.94 -1.05 5.10
CA ASN A 203 22.20 -2.29 4.93
C ASN A 203 21.23 -2.24 3.75
N VAL A 204 20.97 -1.06 3.16
CA VAL A 204 20.10 -0.88 2.00
C VAL A 204 20.88 -1.17 0.71
N LEU A 205 20.29 -1.95 -0.19
CA LEU A 205 20.83 -2.14 -1.54
C LEU A 205 21.02 -0.79 -2.24
N LYS A 206 22.22 -0.52 -2.78
CA LYS A 206 22.61 0.81 -3.29
C LYS A 206 21.64 1.39 -4.32
N ASP A 207 21.07 0.54 -5.17
CA ASP A 207 20.15 0.94 -6.23
C ASP A 207 18.77 1.39 -5.69
N PHE A 208 18.49 1.20 -4.40
CA PHE A 208 17.23 1.53 -3.74
C PHE A 208 17.37 2.60 -2.66
N HIS A 209 18.50 3.34 -2.61
CA HIS A 209 18.69 4.44 -1.64
C HIS A 209 17.68 5.58 -1.85
N ASP A 210 17.24 5.77 -3.10
CA ASP A 210 16.20 6.71 -3.50
C ASP A 210 14.83 6.41 -2.86
N GLN A 211 14.52 5.15 -2.55
CA GLN A 211 13.28 4.74 -1.87
C GLN A 211 13.19 5.25 -0.41
N PHE A 212 14.30 5.69 0.16
CA PHE A 212 14.39 6.20 1.54
C PHE A 212 14.61 7.72 1.62
N ILE A 213 14.48 8.47 0.52
CA ILE A 213 14.62 9.93 0.57
C ILE A 213 13.59 10.55 1.51
N LYS A 214 13.97 11.66 2.16
CA LYS A 214 13.01 12.47 2.92
C LYS A 214 12.31 13.45 2.01
N ILE A 215 11.03 13.59 2.32
CA ILE A 215 10.06 14.51 1.75
C ILE A 215 10.22 15.87 2.44
N THR A 216 10.14 17.02 1.75
CA THR A 216 10.20 18.37 2.39
C THR A 216 8.81 18.94 2.74
N THR A 217 8.73 20.05 3.48
CA THR A 217 7.44 20.62 3.96
C THR A 217 6.71 21.51 2.94
N TYR A 218 7.34 21.87 1.82
CA TYR A 218 6.74 22.75 0.80
C TYR A 218 5.72 22.04 -0.10
N GLN A 219 5.89 20.73 -0.35
CA GLN A 219 5.04 19.97 -1.30
C GLN A 219 4.19 18.89 -0.60
N ALA A 220 4.52 18.56 0.65
CA ALA A 220 3.66 17.76 1.52
C ALA A 220 3.61 18.35 2.92
N THR A 221 2.48 18.16 3.56
CA THR A 221 2.32 18.47 4.96
C THR A 221 1.96 17.20 5.71
N THR A 222 2.41 17.12 6.96
CA THR A 222 1.94 16.11 7.90
C THR A 222 0.49 16.39 8.29
N TYR A 223 -0.02 17.58 7.95
CA TYR A 223 -1.30 18.11 8.39
C TYR A 223 -1.44 18.07 9.92
N ASP A 224 -0.33 18.25 10.64
CA ASP A 224 -0.24 18.09 12.10
C ASP A 224 -0.72 16.72 12.61
N VAL A 225 -0.76 15.72 11.73
CA VAL A 225 -1.04 14.34 12.09
C VAL A 225 0.26 13.71 12.61
N PRO A 226 0.24 13.09 13.81
CA PRO A 226 1.41 12.42 14.38
C PRO A 226 1.99 11.36 13.45
N TYR A 227 3.27 11.03 13.64
CA TYR A 227 3.90 9.92 12.93
C TYR A 227 3.21 8.61 13.27
N ASP A 228 2.85 7.83 12.26
CA ASP A 228 2.07 6.62 12.45
C ASP A 228 2.81 5.35 12.02
N TYR A 229 3.43 4.68 12.99
CA TYR A 229 4.03 3.35 12.78
C TYR A 229 3.03 2.29 12.30
N LYS A 230 1.73 2.54 12.45
CA LYS A 230 0.64 1.65 12.00
C LYS A 230 -0.01 2.13 10.70
N SER A 231 0.56 3.12 10.02
CA SER A 231 0.11 3.53 8.69
C SER A 231 0.28 2.39 7.71
N LEU A 232 -0.72 2.17 6.84
CA LEU A 232 -0.62 1.24 5.72
C LEU A 232 0.45 1.69 4.71
N MET A 233 0.81 2.97 4.74
CA MET A 233 1.86 3.57 3.92
C MET A 233 3.26 3.42 4.50
N HIS A 234 3.44 2.72 5.63
CA HIS A 234 4.76 2.56 6.24
C HIS A 234 5.46 1.27 5.76
N TYR A 235 6.69 1.40 5.25
CA TYR A 235 7.50 0.24 4.89
C TYR A 235 7.85 -0.67 6.07
N GLY A 236 8.04 -1.96 5.79
CA GLY A 236 8.53 -2.92 6.76
C GLY A 236 10.01 -2.72 7.12
N LYS A 237 10.43 -3.22 8.28
CA LYS A 237 11.81 -3.09 8.80
C LYS A 237 12.94 -3.57 7.88
N ASN A 238 12.64 -4.48 6.95
CA ASN A 238 13.62 -5.10 6.04
C ASN A 238 13.48 -4.61 4.59
N ALA A 239 12.71 -3.54 4.33
CA ALA A 239 12.51 -3.00 2.99
C ALA A 239 13.85 -2.71 2.30
N PHE A 240 14.05 -3.23 1.10
CA PHE A 240 15.25 -3.15 0.26
C PHE A 240 16.58 -3.46 0.98
N ALA A 241 16.53 -4.21 2.09
CA ALA A 241 17.72 -4.60 2.82
C ALA A 241 18.49 -5.71 2.09
N VAL A 242 19.81 -5.72 2.22
CA VAL A 242 20.59 -6.92 1.87
C VAL A 242 20.08 -8.12 2.69
N PRO A 243 20.19 -9.36 2.16
CA PRO A 243 19.61 -10.53 2.81
C PRO A 243 19.97 -10.65 4.30
N TYR A 244 18.97 -10.94 5.13
CA TYR A 244 19.08 -11.12 6.59
C TYR A 244 19.46 -9.87 7.39
N LYS A 245 19.37 -8.67 6.81
CA LYS A 245 19.57 -7.39 7.51
C LYS A 245 18.26 -6.63 7.68
N VAL A 246 18.30 -5.66 8.59
CA VAL A 246 17.27 -4.65 8.82
C VAL A 246 17.75 -3.35 8.20
N SER A 247 16.90 -2.69 7.43
CA SER A 247 17.17 -1.37 6.83
C SER A 247 16.59 -0.23 7.66
N MET A 248 15.61 -0.50 8.52
CA MET A 248 14.94 0.52 9.31
C MET A 248 14.73 0.09 10.77
N LEU A 249 15.26 0.88 11.70
CA LEU A 249 15.05 0.71 13.13
C LEU A 249 14.03 1.73 13.65
N THR A 250 13.03 1.28 14.41
CA THR A 250 12.13 2.20 15.10
C THR A 250 12.80 2.75 16.36
N LYS A 251 12.56 4.02 16.69
CA LYS A 251 13.04 4.64 17.94
C LYS A 251 12.30 4.08 19.16
N ASP A 252 11.00 3.81 19.00
CA ASP A 252 10.25 3.00 19.96
C ASP A 252 10.34 1.52 19.56
N PRO A 253 10.97 0.65 20.37
CA PRO A 253 11.16 -0.76 20.06
C PRO A 253 9.85 -1.55 20.00
N ASN A 254 8.76 -1.09 20.62
CA ASN A 254 7.47 -1.77 20.57
C ASN A 254 6.88 -1.81 19.15
N TYR A 255 7.33 -0.91 18.28
CA TYR A 255 6.86 -0.81 16.90
C TYR A 255 7.78 -1.49 15.89
N GLN A 256 8.92 -2.06 16.31
CA GLN A 256 9.91 -2.62 15.40
C GLN A 256 9.36 -3.77 14.56
N ASP A 257 8.48 -4.58 15.15
CA ASP A 257 7.77 -5.69 14.50
C ASP A 257 6.32 -5.35 14.12
N VAL A 258 5.95 -4.06 14.15
CA VAL A 258 4.62 -3.56 13.77
C VAL A 258 4.64 -2.91 12.39
N ILE A 259 5.69 -2.17 12.05
CA ILE A 259 5.80 -1.47 10.77
C ILE A 259 5.74 -2.44 9.57
N GLY A 260 4.96 -2.09 8.55
CA GLY A 260 4.81 -2.86 7.31
C GLY A 260 4.05 -4.18 7.43
N GLN A 261 3.18 -4.35 8.43
CA GLN A 261 2.35 -5.55 8.64
C GLN A 261 0.85 -5.25 8.70
N GLN A 262 0.43 -4.09 8.23
CA GLN A 262 -0.93 -3.58 8.31
C GLN A 262 -1.86 -4.30 7.32
N GLU A 263 -3.04 -4.67 7.79
CA GLU A 263 -4.10 -5.27 6.97
C GLU A 263 -5.15 -4.23 6.50
N ASP A 264 -5.05 -3.00 6.98
CA ASP A 264 -5.98 -1.92 6.68
C ASP A 264 -5.30 -0.55 6.85
N ALA A 265 -5.90 0.49 6.26
CA ALA A 265 -5.47 1.86 6.46
C ALA A 265 -5.77 2.32 7.90
N SER A 266 -4.85 3.07 8.48
CA SER A 266 -5.07 3.62 9.82
C SER A 266 -6.06 4.80 9.78
N PRO A 267 -6.67 5.18 10.91
CA PRO A 267 -7.44 6.42 10.99
C PRO A 267 -6.64 7.66 10.56
N ASN A 268 -5.32 7.66 10.78
CA ASN A 268 -4.44 8.76 10.39
C ASN A 268 -4.21 8.80 8.87
N ASP A 269 -4.21 7.66 8.18
CA ASP A 269 -4.15 7.62 6.71
C ASP A 269 -5.38 8.32 6.11
N TYR A 270 -6.58 7.95 6.56
CA TYR A 270 -7.81 8.60 6.12
C TYR A 270 -7.89 10.07 6.52
N LEU A 271 -7.45 10.42 7.73
CA LEU A 271 -7.42 11.81 8.19
C LEU A 271 -6.56 12.69 7.27
N LYS A 272 -5.39 12.21 6.83
CA LYS A 272 -4.56 12.92 5.87
C LYS A 272 -5.32 13.14 4.56
N VAL A 273 -5.95 12.11 4.00
CA VAL A 273 -6.77 12.24 2.77
C VAL A 273 -7.89 13.28 2.96
N CYS A 274 -8.61 13.23 4.08
CA CYS A 274 -9.65 14.20 4.39
C CYS A 274 -9.13 15.64 4.44
N LYS A 275 -7.92 15.85 4.98
CA LYS A 275 -7.28 17.17 5.03
C LYS A 275 -6.73 17.62 3.67
N ILE A 276 -6.30 16.70 2.79
CA ILE A 276 -5.95 17.01 1.39
C ILE A 276 -7.15 17.61 0.65
N TYR A 277 -8.30 16.97 0.78
CA TYR A 277 -9.50 17.28 -0.01
C TYR A 277 -10.55 18.13 0.72
N ASN A 278 -10.28 18.54 1.97
CA ASN A 278 -11.20 19.28 2.81
C ASN A 278 -12.58 18.60 2.93
N CYS A 279 -12.57 17.30 3.21
CA CYS A 279 -13.79 16.51 3.29
C CYS A 279 -14.70 16.97 4.43
N LYS A 280 -16.00 17.15 4.14
CA LYS A 280 -17.03 17.52 5.14
C LYS A 280 -17.22 16.46 6.23
N LYS A 281 -16.96 15.19 5.91
CA LYS A 281 -17.05 14.03 6.81
C LYS A 281 -15.79 13.19 6.66
N CYS A 282 -15.27 12.67 7.76
CA CYS A 282 -14.11 11.81 7.78
C CYS A 282 -14.31 10.69 8.80
N HIS A 283 -14.06 9.44 8.41
CA HIS A 283 -14.14 8.29 9.30
C HIS A 283 -15.50 8.16 10.03
N SER A 284 -16.61 8.19 9.28
CA SER A 284 -18.01 8.16 9.78
C SER A 284 -18.41 9.25 10.80
N ASN A 285 -17.51 10.15 11.18
CA ASN A 285 -17.77 11.32 12.02
C ASN A 285 -17.65 12.61 11.19
N SER A 286 -18.51 13.58 11.45
CA SER A 286 -18.34 14.93 10.88
C SER A 286 -17.06 15.52 11.46
N LEU A 287 -16.14 16.00 10.60
CA LEU A 287 -15.09 16.90 11.04
C LEU A 287 -15.79 18.24 11.32
N VAL A 288 -16.41 18.37 12.50
CA VAL A 288 -16.81 19.68 12.98
C VAL A 288 -15.51 20.45 13.17
N GLN A 289 -15.40 21.56 12.44
CA GLN A 289 -14.35 22.55 12.52
C GLN A 289 -14.32 23.11 13.94
N ASP A 290 -13.61 22.42 14.84
CA ASP A 290 -13.49 22.85 16.23
C ASP A 290 -12.13 23.51 16.43
N ASP A 291 -12.09 24.80 16.11
CA ASP A 291 -10.98 25.70 16.44
C ASP A 291 -10.82 25.93 17.97
N THR A 292 -11.50 25.17 18.85
CA THR A 292 -11.45 25.40 20.30
C THR A 292 -10.53 24.48 21.12
N PHE A 293 -9.74 23.60 20.49
CA PHE A 293 -8.78 22.77 21.25
C PHE A 293 -7.46 23.47 21.65
N LEU A 294 -7.29 24.76 21.35
CA LEU A 294 -6.06 25.51 21.64
C LEU A 294 -6.13 26.52 22.82
N LEU A 295 -7.09 26.41 23.75
CA LEU A 295 -7.15 27.33 24.91
C LEU A 295 -7.47 26.67 26.26
N ARG A 296 -7.07 25.42 26.50
CA ARG A 296 -7.15 24.83 27.86
C ARG A 296 -5.88 24.12 28.29
N GLU A 297 -4.74 24.79 28.21
CA GLU A 297 -3.60 24.51 29.09
C GLU A 297 -2.86 25.83 29.39
N TYR A 298 -3.53 26.75 30.08
CA TYR A 298 -2.91 27.78 30.92
C TYR A 298 -3.97 28.22 31.94
N ASP A 299 -4.03 27.50 33.06
CA ASP A 299 -4.35 27.99 34.41
C ASP A 299 -3.91 26.93 35.43
#